data_AF-A0A7W6LKM8-F1
#
_entry.id   AF-A0A7W6LKM8-F1
#
_cell.length_a   1.000
_cell.length_b   1.000
_cell.length_c   1.000
_cell.angle_alpha   90.00
_cell.angle_beta   90.00
_cell.angle_gamma   90.00
#
_symmetry.space_group_name_H-M   'P 1'
#
loop_
_entity.id
_entity.type
_entity.pdbx_description
1 polymer ?
#
loop_
_entity_poly.entity_id
_entity_poly.type
_entity_poly.pdbx_seq_one_letter_code
_entity_poly.pdbx_strand_id
1 'polypeptide(L)'
;MTPDTIAVHHILDSHVADAPFWKEIAASVLRPPGRLDALAAHRAGFEQRYCTPRFTGGTPWICTWKSALRVWPELPRFSNQMLRYQRMPEGLVHEIGLPAHRAMPDAYVTAHHLRDLLNATSLDQLLAWSSEPGLLPRVPAGPDRGKTWDRISDQALENFARDRDVDVRFSAQTELARRGERQEIAPLEPAQGTLL
;
A
#
# COMPACT_ATOMS: atom_id res chain seq x y z
N MET A 1 10.61 22.38 -12.03
CA MET A 1 10.80 21.07 -11.36
C MET A 1 12.11 21.11 -10.56
N THR A 2 12.25 20.42 -9.42
CA THR A 2 13.51 20.46 -8.65
C THR A 2 14.55 19.49 -9.22
N PRO A 3 15.86 19.78 -9.14
CA PRO A 3 16.91 18.84 -9.53
C PRO A 3 16.79 17.47 -8.86
N ASP A 4 16.40 17.42 -7.58
CA ASP A 4 16.20 16.16 -6.84
C ASP A 4 15.11 15.28 -7.47
N THR A 5 14.02 15.89 -7.97
CA THR A 5 12.93 15.14 -8.63
C THR A 5 13.42 14.63 -9.99
N ILE A 6 14.12 15.47 -10.75
CA ILE A 6 14.70 15.11 -12.05
C ILE A 6 15.71 13.97 -11.92
N ALA A 7 16.51 13.95 -10.85
CA ALA A 7 17.48 12.90 -10.60
C ALA A 7 16.84 11.51 -10.40
N VAL A 8 15.55 11.45 -10.05
CA VAL A 8 14.80 10.20 -9.89
C VAL A 8 14.21 9.70 -11.23
N HIS A 9 13.52 10.56 -11.99
CA HIS A 9 12.75 10.13 -13.16
C HIS A 9 13.37 10.53 -14.52
N HIS A 10 14.41 11.37 -14.51
CA HIS A 10 15.15 11.85 -15.68
C HIS A 10 14.27 12.49 -16.78
N ILE A 11 13.23 13.22 -16.38
CA ILE A 11 12.39 14.02 -17.29
C ILE A 11 12.88 15.47 -17.15
N LEU A 12 13.24 16.08 -18.28
CA LEU A 12 13.60 17.49 -18.34
C LEU A 12 12.39 18.31 -18.79
N ASP A 13 12.35 19.59 -18.45
CA ASP A 13 11.29 20.50 -18.89
C ASP A 13 11.20 20.52 -20.45
N SER A 14 12.34 20.42 -21.14
CA SER A 14 12.39 20.33 -22.61
C SER A 14 11.74 19.08 -23.18
N HIS A 15 11.69 17.96 -22.45
CA HIS A 15 11.06 16.73 -22.92
C HIS A 15 9.52 16.82 -22.98
N VAL A 16 8.96 17.80 -22.27
CA VAL A 16 7.50 17.98 -22.13
C VAL A 16 7.05 19.38 -22.54
N ALA A 17 7.90 20.16 -23.21
CA ALA A 17 7.62 21.54 -23.59
C ALA A 17 6.36 21.68 -24.45
N ASP A 18 6.15 20.73 -25.37
CA ASP A 18 4.99 20.70 -26.28
C ASP A 18 3.86 19.78 -25.79
N ALA A 19 3.97 19.23 -24.57
CA ALA A 19 2.95 18.36 -24.01
C ALA A 19 1.75 19.18 -23.48
N PRO A 20 0.51 18.65 -23.60
CA PRO A 20 -0.65 19.33 -23.03
C PRO A 20 -0.56 19.37 -21.50
N PHE A 21 -1.26 20.33 -20.89
CA PHE A 21 -1.34 20.36 -19.43
C PHE A 21 -2.13 19.16 -18.93
N TRP A 22 -1.69 18.56 -17.82
CA TRP A 22 -2.36 17.40 -17.24
C TRP A 22 -3.86 17.63 -17.03
N LYS A 23 -4.28 18.80 -16.53
CA LYS A 23 -5.69 19.15 -16.32
C LYS A 23 -6.57 19.08 -17.58
N GLU A 24 -5.97 19.20 -18.77
CA GLU A 24 -6.66 19.18 -20.06
C GLU A 24 -6.92 17.75 -20.54
N ILE A 25 -6.02 16.82 -20.20
CA ILE A 25 -6.07 15.42 -20.65
C ILE A 25 -6.41 14.41 -19.56
N ALA A 26 -6.33 14.77 -18.27
CA ALA A 26 -6.45 13.84 -17.15
C ALA A 26 -7.74 13.03 -17.22
N ALA A 27 -8.84 13.68 -17.57
CA ALA A 27 -10.15 13.08 -17.73
C ALA A 27 -10.19 11.96 -18.79
N SER A 28 -9.50 12.13 -19.92
CA SER A 28 -9.51 11.12 -20.99
C SER A 28 -8.68 9.89 -20.64
N VAL A 29 -7.66 10.07 -19.78
CA VAL A 29 -6.82 8.98 -19.27
C VAL A 29 -7.50 8.24 -18.12
N LEU A 30 -8.12 8.97 -17.18
CA LEU A 30 -8.67 8.42 -15.94
C LEU A 30 -10.12 7.93 -16.06
N ARG A 31 -10.77 8.18 -17.20
CA ARG A 31 -12.14 7.71 -17.51
C ARG A 31 -12.16 7.10 -18.91
N PRO A 32 -11.43 5.99 -19.12
CA PRO A 32 -11.48 5.28 -20.40
C PRO A 32 -12.92 4.80 -20.69
N PRO A 33 -13.29 4.65 -21.98
CA PRO A 33 -14.59 4.13 -22.34
C PRO A 33 -14.77 2.69 -21.82
N GLY A 34 -15.98 2.38 -21.37
CA GLY A 34 -16.34 1.07 -20.83
C GLY A 34 -16.54 1.07 -19.31
N ARG A 35 -16.70 -0.13 -18.74
CA ARG A 35 -16.85 -0.30 -17.30
C ARG A 35 -15.50 -0.12 -16.62
N LEU A 36 -15.47 0.74 -15.59
CA LEU A 36 -14.32 0.99 -14.75
C LEU A 36 -14.72 0.81 -13.28
N ASP A 37 -14.32 -0.31 -12.67
CA ASP A 37 -14.67 -0.60 -11.28
C ASP A 37 -13.74 0.09 -10.28
N ALA A 38 -12.46 0.24 -10.63
CA ALA A 38 -11.48 0.92 -9.80
C ALA A 38 -10.28 1.40 -10.63
N LEU A 39 -9.62 2.46 -10.15
CA LEU A 39 -8.26 2.82 -10.54
C LEU A 39 -7.28 2.14 -9.60
N ALA A 40 -6.04 1.89 -10.04
CA ALA A 40 -5.03 1.27 -9.21
C ALA A 40 -3.69 1.99 -9.32
N ALA A 41 -3.01 2.13 -8.19
CA ALA A 41 -1.66 2.66 -8.12
C ALA A 41 -0.88 2.08 -6.94
N HIS A 42 0.44 2.03 -7.08
CA HIS A 42 1.32 1.78 -5.96
C HIS A 42 1.51 3.08 -5.18
N ARG A 43 1.11 3.12 -3.90
CA ARG A 43 0.99 4.35 -3.09
C ARG A 43 -0.05 5.35 -3.65
N ALA A 44 -1.27 4.86 -3.91
CA ALA A 44 -2.36 5.64 -4.52
C ALA A 44 -2.64 7.03 -3.89
N GLY A 45 -2.40 7.22 -2.59
CA GLY A 45 -2.58 8.52 -1.94
C GLY A 45 -1.66 9.63 -2.50
N PHE A 46 -0.54 9.29 -3.13
CA PHE A 46 0.28 10.24 -3.87
C PHE A 46 -0.38 10.63 -5.20
N GLU A 47 -0.81 9.64 -5.99
CA GLU A 47 -1.48 9.85 -7.27
C GLU A 47 -2.76 10.69 -7.13
N GLN A 48 -3.56 10.44 -6.08
CA GLN A 48 -4.82 11.15 -5.81
C GLN A 48 -4.64 12.67 -5.59
N ARG A 49 -3.41 13.15 -5.32
CA ARG A 49 -3.11 14.59 -5.25
C ARG A 49 -3.22 15.26 -6.62
N TYR A 50 -2.96 14.51 -7.69
CA TYR A 50 -2.97 14.98 -9.09
C TYR A 50 -4.17 14.42 -9.87
N CYS A 51 -4.64 13.23 -9.50
CA CYS A 51 -5.79 12.52 -10.05
C CYS A 51 -7.03 12.70 -9.17
N THR A 52 -7.44 13.96 -8.98
CA THR A 52 -8.55 14.32 -8.07
C THR A 52 -9.90 13.74 -8.52
N PRO A 53 -10.92 13.67 -7.64
CA PRO A 53 -12.26 13.19 -7.99
C PRO A 53 -12.90 13.91 -9.20
N ARG A 54 -12.54 15.19 -9.42
CA ARG A 54 -12.97 15.95 -10.60
C ARG A 54 -12.53 15.30 -11.91
N PHE A 55 -11.37 14.66 -11.94
CA PHE A 55 -10.83 14.00 -13.14
C PHE A 55 -11.25 12.53 -13.21
N THR A 56 -11.32 11.83 -12.08
CA THR A 56 -11.65 10.39 -12.03
C THR A 56 -13.15 10.11 -12.06
N GLY A 57 -14.01 11.12 -11.88
CA GLY A 57 -15.45 10.93 -11.75
C GLY A 57 -15.86 10.24 -10.45
N GLY A 58 -15.01 10.26 -9.43
CA GLY A 58 -15.26 9.57 -8.15
C GLY A 58 -14.95 8.07 -8.14
N THR A 59 -14.32 7.56 -9.20
CA THR A 59 -13.88 6.15 -9.28
C THR A 59 -13.00 5.79 -8.06
N PRO A 60 -13.28 4.65 -7.37
CA PRO A 60 -12.51 4.25 -6.21
C PRO A 60 -11.10 3.78 -6.59
N TRP A 61 -10.20 3.71 -5.60
CA TRP A 61 -8.79 3.39 -5.82
C TRP A 61 -8.33 2.16 -5.04
N ILE A 62 -7.61 1.29 -5.73
CA ILE A 62 -6.81 0.23 -5.14
C ILE A 62 -5.38 0.76 -4.93
N CYS A 63 -4.91 0.70 -3.70
CA CYS A 63 -3.52 0.95 -3.36
C CYS A 63 -2.79 -0.39 -3.26
N THR A 64 -1.99 -0.73 -4.28
CA THR A 64 -1.27 -2.02 -4.30
C THR A 64 -0.22 -2.12 -3.19
N TRP A 65 0.30 -0.99 -2.71
CA TRP A 65 1.19 -0.96 -1.54
C TRP A 65 0.47 -1.40 -0.26
N LYS A 66 -0.68 -0.77 0.07
CA LYS A 66 -1.46 -1.13 1.27
C LYS A 66 -1.93 -2.57 1.21
N SER A 67 -2.35 -3.00 0.02
CA SER A 67 -2.78 -4.38 -0.22
C SER A 67 -1.63 -5.37 -0.04
N ALA A 68 -0.44 -5.08 -0.58
CA ALA A 68 0.73 -5.95 -0.43
C ALA A 68 1.16 -6.14 1.04
N LEU A 69 1.02 -5.12 1.89
CA LEU A 69 1.30 -5.26 3.32
C LEU A 69 0.40 -6.30 4.01
N ARG A 70 -0.84 -6.45 3.52
CA ARG A 70 -1.84 -7.38 4.07
C ARG A 70 -1.69 -8.78 3.51
N VAL A 71 -1.47 -8.89 2.21
CA VAL A 71 -1.40 -10.20 1.53
C VAL A 71 -0.03 -10.85 1.72
N TRP A 72 1.06 -10.07 1.76
CA TRP A 72 2.44 -10.59 1.83
C TRP A 72 3.24 -9.99 3.00
N PRO A 73 2.73 -10.04 4.25
CA PRO A 73 3.34 -9.40 5.41
C PRO A 73 4.75 -9.93 5.72
N GLU A 74 5.06 -11.15 5.28
CA GLU A 74 6.36 -11.79 5.44
C GLU A 74 7.48 -11.05 4.71
N LEU A 75 7.18 -10.33 3.62
CA LEU A 75 8.20 -9.67 2.80
C LEU A 75 8.93 -8.54 3.56
N PRO A 76 10.25 -8.40 3.38
CA PRO A 76 11.03 -7.36 4.08
C PRO A 76 10.81 -5.93 3.59
N ARG A 77 10.33 -5.72 2.35
CA ARG A 77 10.19 -4.42 1.70
C ARG A 77 9.02 -4.46 0.71
N PHE A 78 8.47 -3.29 0.42
CA PHE A 78 7.21 -3.18 -0.34
C PHE A 78 7.24 -2.08 -1.40
N SER A 79 8.40 -1.57 -1.83
CA SER A 79 8.42 -0.65 -2.97
C SER A 79 8.05 -1.39 -4.26
N ASN A 80 7.44 -0.70 -5.22
CA ASN A 80 6.95 -1.30 -6.48
C ASN A 80 8.01 -2.19 -7.17
N GLN A 81 9.21 -1.64 -7.35
CA GLN A 81 10.34 -2.34 -7.98
C GLN A 81 10.92 -3.42 -7.07
N MET A 82 10.93 -3.25 -5.75
CA MET A 82 11.39 -4.31 -4.87
C MET A 82 10.44 -5.52 -4.90
N LEU A 83 9.13 -5.28 -4.88
CA LEU A 83 8.12 -6.32 -5.04
C LEU A 83 8.30 -7.08 -6.35
N ARG A 84 8.63 -6.41 -7.45
CA ARG A 84 8.93 -7.07 -8.73
C ARG A 84 10.01 -8.14 -8.60
N TYR A 85 11.13 -7.83 -7.95
CA TYR A 85 12.24 -8.78 -7.79
C TYR A 85 11.95 -9.85 -6.73
N GLN A 86 11.28 -9.48 -5.63
CA GLN A 86 10.97 -10.43 -4.56
C GLN A 86 9.92 -11.46 -4.96
N ARG A 87 8.97 -11.03 -5.79
CA ARG A 87 7.80 -11.84 -6.18
C ARG A 87 8.00 -12.58 -7.48
N MET A 88 8.76 -12.00 -8.41
CA MET A 88 8.89 -12.49 -9.79
C MET A 88 7.52 -12.86 -10.41
N PRO A 89 6.57 -11.90 -10.53
CA PRO A 89 5.23 -12.20 -11.03
C PRO A 89 5.26 -12.94 -12.36
N GLU A 90 4.44 -13.98 -12.49
CA GLU A 90 4.37 -14.81 -13.70
C GLU A 90 4.01 -13.94 -14.92
N GLY A 91 4.71 -14.15 -16.04
CA GLY A 91 4.47 -13.41 -17.29
C GLY A 91 4.93 -11.94 -17.29
N LEU A 92 5.60 -11.47 -16.23
CA LEU A 92 6.24 -10.16 -16.24
C LEU A 92 7.51 -10.20 -17.12
N VAL A 93 7.52 -9.39 -18.17
CA VAL A 93 8.69 -9.18 -19.02
C VAL A 93 9.56 -8.09 -18.40
N HIS A 94 10.80 -8.43 -18.09
CA HIS A 94 11.68 -7.58 -17.29
C HIS A 94 11.95 -6.23 -17.96
N GLU A 95 12.20 -6.25 -19.26
CA GLU A 95 12.63 -5.09 -20.04
C GLU A 95 11.53 -4.04 -20.13
N ILE A 96 10.25 -4.45 -20.13
CA ILE A 96 9.10 -3.53 -20.17
C ILE A 96 8.96 -2.75 -18.85
N GLY A 97 9.33 -3.39 -17.73
CA GLY A 97 9.37 -2.74 -16.41
C GLY A 97 10.55 -1.79 -16.22
N LEU A 98 11.34 -1.49 -17.26
CA LEU A 98 12.49 -0.59 -17.22
C LEU A 98 12.39 0.54 -18.26
N PRO A 99 13.04 1.69 -18.00
CA PRO A 99 13.72 2.03 -16.76
C PRO A 99 12.72 2.33 -15.64
N ALA A 100 13.10 2.00 -14.40
CA ALA A 100 12.31 2.32 -13.22
C ALA A 100 12.09 3.83 -13.09
N HIS A 101 11.06 4.26 -12.35
CA HIS A 101 10.72 5.67 -12.16
C HIS A 101 10.25 6.37 -13.45
N ARG A 102 9.75 5.59 -14.41
CA ARG A 102 9.02 6.06 -15.58
C ARG A 102 7.58 5.57 -15.50
N ALA A 103 6.65 6.43 -15.93
CA ALA A 103 5.21 6.18 -15.79
C ALA A 103 4.77 4.82 -16.36
N MET A 104 5.07 4.54 -17.64
CA MET A 104 4.65 3.28 -18.28
C MET A 104 5.31 2.04 -17.64
N PRO A 105 6.66 1.98 -17.48
CA PRO A 105 7.33 0.87 -16.79
C PRO A 105 6.81 0.60 -15.37
N ASP A 106 6.60 1.63 -14.55
CA ASP A 106 6.10 1.46 -13.18
C ASP A 106 4.62 1.04 -13.16
N ALA A 107 3.81 1.54 -14.10
CA ALA A 107 2.42 1.11 -14.26
C ALA A 107 2.33 -0.36 -14.71
N TYR A 108 3.20 -0.81 -15.61
CA TYR A 108 3.29 -2.22 -16.02
C TYR A 108 3.60 -3.14 -14.83
N VAL A 109 4.61 -2.79 -14.03
CA VAL A 109 4.94 -3.53 -12.80
C VAL A 109 3.78 -3.51 -11.81
N THR A 110 3.14 -2.35 -11.62
CA THR A 110 1.98 -2.20 -10.73
C THR A 110 0.80 -3.08 -11.19
N ALA A 111 0.58 -3.22 -12.50
CA ALA A 111 -0.49 -4.03 -13.06
C ALA A 111 -0.30 -5.52 -12.77
N HIS A 112 0.93 -6.02 -12.83
CA HIS A 112 1.25 -7.40 -12.42
C HIS A 112 1.00 -7.63 -10.93
N HIS A 113 1.42 -6.69 -10.07
CA HIS A 113 1.11 -6.77 -8.65
C HIS A 113 -0.39 -6.74 -8.39
N LEU A 114 -1.14 -5.89 -9.10
CA LEU A 114 -2.59 -5.81 -8.99
C LEU A 114 -3.25 -7.14 -9.36
N ARG A 115 -2.85 -7.75 -10.48
CA ARG A 115 -3.34 -9.07 -10.90
C ARG A 115 -3.10 -10.11 -9.82
N ASP A 116 -1.89 -10.20 -9.29
CA ASP A 116 -1.53 -11.17 -8.26
C ASP A 116 -2.31 -10.93 -6.95
N LEU A 117 -2.58 -9.67 -6.60
CA LEU A 117 -3.42 -9.30 -5.46
C LEU A 117 -4.88 -9.73 -5.67
N LEU A 118 -5.43 -9.50 -6.88
CA LEU A 118 -6.79 -9.93 -7.24
C LEU A 118 -6.94 -11.45 -7.34
N ASN A 119 -5.85 -12.18 -7.58
CA ASN A 119 -5.84 -13.64 -7.49
C ASN A 119 -5.81 -14.15 -6.04
N ALA A 120 -5.29 -13.35 -5.11
CA ALA A 120 -5.17 -13.72 -3.70
C ALA A 120 -6.38 -13.28 -2.85
N THR A 121 -7.15 -12.28 -3.29
CA THR A 121 -8.30 -11.76 -2.56
C THR A 121 -9.30 -11.05 -3.48
N SER A 122 -10.48 -10.69 -2.97
CA SER A 122 -11.54 -10.04 -3.75
C SER A 122 -11.26 -8.55 -3.98
N LEU A 123 -11.87 -8.00 -5.04
CA LEU A 123 -11.88 -6.56 -5.31
C LEU A 123 -12.35 -5.75 -4.09
N ASP A 124 -13.47 -6.15 -3.47
CA ASP A 124 -14.04 -5.47 -2.32
C ASP A 124 -13.07 -5.41 -1.14
N GLN A 125 -12.31 -6.49 -0.91
CA GLN A 125 -11.31 -6.53 0.15
C GLN A 125 -10.13 -5.60 -0.14
N LEU A 126 -9.67 -5.55 -1.39
CA LEU A 126 -8.62 -4.60 -1.81
C LEU A 126 -9.09 -3.15 -1.63
N LEU A 127 -10.34 -2.84 -1.98
CA LEU A 127 -10.92 -1.51 -1.79
C LEU A 127 -11.03 -1.15 -0.31
N ALA A 128 -11.48 -2.08 0.54
CA ALA A 128 -11.55 -1.90 1.98
C ALA A 128 -10.17 -1.56 2.57
N TRP A 129 -9.15 -2.37 2.31
CA TRP A 129 -7.78 -2.09 2.78
C TRP A 129 -7.20 -0.81 2.21
N SER A 130 -7.57 -0.43 0.99
CA SER A 130 -7.09 0.80 0.36
C SER A 130 -7.62 2.06 1.05
N SER A 131 -8.80 1.96 1.67
CA SER A 131 -9.45 3.03 2.43
C SER A 131 -8.86 3.23 3.84
N GLU A 132 -8.22 2.20 4.41
CA GLU A 132 -7.55 2.25 5.71
C GLU A 132 -6.10 2.76 5.60
N PRO A 133 -5.46 3.24 6.67
CA PRO A 133 -4.01 3.42 6.69
C PRO A 133 -3.25 2.11 6.41
N GLY A 134 -1.98 2.23 6.03
CA GLY A 134 -1.11 1.09 5.82
C GLY A 134 -0.89 0.31 7.12
N LEU A 135 -1.19 -0.99 7.12
CA LEU A 135 -0.88 -1.88 8.24
C LEU A 135 0.54 -2.43 8.06
N LEU A 136 1.51 -1.77 8.67
CA LEU A 136 2.91 -2.18 8.59
C LEU A 136 3.09 -3.54 9.28
N PRO A 137 3.77 -4.52 8.68
CA PRO A 137 3.98 -5.82 9.33
C PRO A 137 5.03 -5.76 10.46
N ARG A 138 5.88 -4.73 10.46
CA ARG A 138 7.02 -4.58 11.36
C ARG A 138 7.23 -3.11 11.74
N VAL A 139 7.79 -2.89 12.93
CA VAL A 139 8.17 -1.57 13.42
C VAL A 139 9.20 -0.93 12.47
N PRO A 140 8.96 0.27 11.92
CA PRO A 140 9.81 0.83 10.87
C PRO A 140 11.09 1.51 11.37
N ALA A 141 11.11 1.97 12.63
CA ALA A 141 12.20 2.78 13.17
C ALA A 141 12.36 2.60 14.70
N GLY A 142 13.48 3.10 15.24
CA GLY A 142 13.78 3.05 16.67
C GLY A 142 14.37 1.70 17.14
N PRO A 143 14.47 1.50 18.46
CA PRO A 143 15.12 0.33 19.06
C PRO A 143 14.49 -1.01 18.67
N ASP A 144 13.19 -1.02 18.39
CA ASP A 144 12.43 -2.21 18.00
C ASP A 144 12.32 -2.40 16.48
N ARG A 145 13.05 -1.61 15.68
CA ARG A 145 12.99 -1.67 14.22
C ARG A 145 13.14 -3.10 13.70
N GLY A 146 12.21 -3.51 12.84
CA GLY A 146 12.18 -4.82 12.21
C GLY A 146 11.49 -5.91 13.04
N LYS A 147 11.18 -5.67 14.32
CA LYS A 147 10.32 -6.56 15.10
C LYS A 147 8.88 -6.47 14.61
N THR A 148 8.16 -7.57 14.69
CA THR A 148 6.70 -7.59 14.56
C THR A 148 6.06 -6.95 15.79
N TRP A 149 4.86 -6.39 15.64
CA TRP A 149 4.20 -5.61 16.70
C TRP A 149 3.84 -6.45 17.94
N ASP A 150 3.65 -7.75 17.79
CA ASP A 150 3.43 -8.70 18.90
C ASP A 150 4.67 -8.92 19.78
N ARG A 151 5.87 -8.50 19.32
CA ARG A 151 7.14 -8.71 20.01
C ARG A 151 7.67 -7.49 20.75
N ILE A 152 6.91 -6.40 20.79
CA ILE A 152 7.30 -5.18 21.51
C ILE A 152 6.44 -5.00 22.77
N SER A 153 6.94 -4.22 23.73
CA SER A 153 6.23 -3.97 24.99
C SER A 153 4.96 -3.14 24.77
N ASP A 154 4.00 -3.27 25.69
CA ASP A 154 2.77 -2.43 25.67
C ASP A 154 3.12 -0.95 25.73
N GLN A 155 4.12 -0.58 26.55
CA GLN A 155 4.60 0.81 26.61
C GLN A 155 5.13 1.32 25.26
N ALA A 156 5.85 0.49 24.51
CA ALA A 156 6.32 0.84 23.17
C ALA A 156 5.16 0.97 22.18
N LEU A 157 4.18 0.04 22.23
CA LEU A 157 2.96 0.13 21.42
C LEU A 157 2.18 1.40 21.69
N GLU A 158 1.97 1.76 22.95
CA GLU A 158 1.27 3.00 23.33
C GLU A 158 1.97 4.26 22.82
N ASN A 159 3.30 4.25 22.75
CA ASN A 159 4.07 5.35 22.17
C ASN A 159 3.84 5.43 20.66
N PHE A 160 3.95 4.31 19.94
CA PHE A 160 3.68 4.27 18.50
C PHE A 160 2.20 4.57 18.17
N ALA A 161 1.25 4.23 19.04
CA ALA A 161 -0.16 4.56 18.89
C ALA A 161 -0.46 6.07 18.98
N ARG A 162 0.54 6.89 19.30
CA ARG A 162 0.48 8.36 19.28
C ARG A 162 1.40 8.97 18.21
N ASP A 163 1.98 8.15 17.34
CA ASP A 163 2.89 8.62 16.28
C ASP A 163 2.16 9.58 15.31
N ARG A 164 2.94 10.48 14.71
CA ARG A 164 2.49 11.41 13.68
C ARG A 164 2.25 10.72 12.34
N ASP A 165 3.00 9.66 12.06
CA ASP A 165 2.81 8.83 10.88
C ASP A 165 1.56 7.96 11.08
N VAL A 166 0.58 8.16 10.21
CA VAL A 166 -0.72 7.51 10.30
C VAL A 166 -0.64 5.99 10.15
N ASP A 167 0.30 5.49 9.34
CA ASP A 167 0.47 4.05 9.10
C ASP A 167 1.10 3.38 10.33
N VAL A 168 2.10 4.04 10.95
CA VAL A 168 2.71 3.60 12.21
C VAL A 168 1.68 3.57 13.33
N ARG A 169 0.94 4.67 13.50
CA ARG A 169 -0.08 4.80 14.53
C ARG A 169 -1.17 3.75 14.38
N PHE A 170 -1.70 3.59 13.17
CA PHE A 170 -2.74 2.61 12.88
C PHE A 170 -2.28 1.18 13.17
N SER A 171 -1.03 0.85 12.82
CA SER A 171 -0.47 -0.48 13.08
C SER A 171 -0.33 -0.79 14.57
N ALA A 172 0.15 0.17 15.35
CA ALA A 172 0.26 0.02 16.80
C ALA A 172 -1.12 -0.07 17.48
N GLN A 173 -2.09 0.74 17.07
CA GLN A 173 -3.47 0.70 17.57
C GLN A 173 -4.16 -0.62 17.25
N THR A 174 -3.93 -1.16 16.04
CA THR A 174 -4.44 -2.48 15.64
C THR A 174 -3.92 -3.58 16.55
N GLU A 175 -2.62 -3.57 16.87
CA GLU A 175 -2.03 -4.56 17.78
C GLU A 175 -2.52 -4.38 19.23
N LEU A 176 -2.68 -3.16 19.73
CA LEU A 176 -3.25 -2.90 21.05
C LEU A 176 -4.68 -3.45 21.16
N ALA A 177 -5.54 -3.18 20.17
CA ALA A 177 -6.90 -3.72 20.12
C ALA A 177 -6.88 -5.26 20.14
N ARG A 178 -6.03 -5.87 19.31
CA ARG A 178 -5.85 -7.33 19.24
C ARG A 178 -5.36 -7.92 20.58
N ARG A 179 -4.58 -7.18 21.38
CA ARG A 179 -4.15 -7.60 22.73
C ARG A 179 -5.28 -7.48 23.74
N GLY A 180 -6.05 -6.39 23.70
CA GLY A 180 -7.23 -6.19 24.54
C GLY A 180 -8.28 -7.29 24.36
N GLU A 181 -8.61 -7.62 23.11
CA GLU A 181 -9.53 -8.72 22.78
C GLU A 181 -9.06 -10.08 23.33
N ARG A 182 -7.75 -10.37 23.28
CA ARG A 182 -7.20 -11.60 23.88
C ARG A 182 -7.31 -11.61 25.41
N GLN A 183 -7.21 -10.46 26.06
CA GLN A 183 -7.37 -10.36 27.51
C GLN A 183 -8.84 -10.54 27.92
N GLU A 184 -9.79 -10.03 27.12
CA GLU A 184 -11.23 -10.25 27.34
C GLU A 184 -11.66 -11.71 27.11
N ILE A 185 -11.01 -12.42 26.18
CA ILE A 185 -11.30 -13.84 25.85
C ILE A 185 -10.46 -14.83 26.70
N ALA A 186 -9.69 -14.36 27.70
CA ALA A 186 -8.95 -15.25 28.59
C ALA A 186 -9.90 -16.28 29.25
N PRO A 187 -9.51 -17.57 29.37
CA PRO A 187 -10.43 -18.61 29.75
C PRO A 187 -11.07 -18.28 31.10
N LEU A 188 -12.41 -18.24 31.13
CA LEU A 188 -13.12 -18.48 32.38
C LEU A 188 -12.61 -19.82 32.90
N GLU A 189 -11.96 -19.81 34.07
CA GLU A 189 -11.64 -21.01 34.83
C GLU A 189 -12.81 -22.01 34.68
N PRO A 190 -12.58 -23.24 34.20
CA PRO A 190 -13.69 -24.17 34.04
C PRO A 190 -14.38 -24.33 35.39
N ALA A 191 -15.67 -23.99 35.45
CA ALA A 191 -16.47 -24.04 36.67
C ALA A 191 -16.59 -25.46 37.27
N GLN A 192 -16.10 -26.47 36.55
CA GLN A 192 -16.03 -27.85 37.01
C GLN A 192 -14.61 -28.20 37.41
N GLY A 193 -14.38 -28.15 38.73
CA GLY A 193 -13.24 -28.79 39.35
C GLY A 193 -13.21 -30.28 39.00
N THR A 194 -12.01 -30.79 38.80
CA THR A 194 -11.67 -32.18 38.49
C THR A 194 -12.58 -33.16 39.23
N LEU A 195 -13.36 -33.94 38.49
CA LEU A 195 -13.92 -35.17 39.04
C LEU A 195 -12.81 -36.22 38.98
N LEU A 196 -12.46 -36.73 40.16
CA LEU A 196 -11.61 -37.91 40.36
C LEU A 196 -12.05 -39.09 39.49
#